data_AF-A0A973LF98-F1
#
_entry.id   AF-A0A973LF98-F1
#
_cell.length_a   1.000
_cell.length_b   1.000
_cell.length_c   1.000
_cell.angle_alpha   90.00
_cell.angle_beta   90.00
_cell.angle_gamma   90.00
#
_symmetry.space_group_name_H-M   'P 1'
#
loop_
_entity.id
_entity.type
_entity.pdbx_description
1 polymer ?
#
loop_
_entity_poly.entity_id
_entity_poly.type
_entity_poly.pdbx_seq_one_letter_code
_entity_poly.pdbx_strand_id
1 'polypeptide(L)'
;GPAPLDPADLLSAARAFLPEFMVPSALVFLPELPLLPSGKVDRKALPAPAASAATTGRAPATEREAALCRMFADILGLPEVGADDGFFDLGGHSLLIARLVSRIRKEWGVDLPMGVVIQRPTPEELAEYLD
;
A
#
# COMPACT_ATOMS: atom_id res chain seq x y z
N GLY A 1 22.04 -22.36 13.37
CA GLY A 1 22.15 -20.94 12.97
C GLY A 1 20.98 -20.18 13.54
N PRO A 2 21.00 -18.84 13.59
CA PRO A 2 19.81 -18.07 13.95
C PRO A 2 18.66 -18.45 13.00
N ALA A 3 17.43 -18.41 13.52
CA ALA A 3 16.24 -18.61 12.71
C ALA A 3 16.21 -17.56 11.57
N PRO A 4 15.69 -17.91 10.38
CA PRO A 4 15.52 -16.95 9.31
C PRO A 4 14.66 -15.77 9.80
N LEU A 5 15.11 -14.54 9.52
CA LEU A 5 14.35 -13.33 9.85
C LEU A 5 13.18 -13.21 8.86
N ASP A 6 11.96 -13.13 9.38
CA ASP A 6 10.76 -12.86 8.59
C ASP A 6 10.56 -11.34 8.44
N PRO A 7 10.34 -10.81 7.21
CA PRO A 7 9.97 -9.41 7.02
C PRO A 7 8.78 -8.93 7.88
N ALA A 8 7.76 -9.78 8.06
CA ALA A 8 6.56 -9.42 8.81
C ALA A 8 6.87 -9.18 10.29
N ASP A 9 7.71 -10.02 10.88
CA ASP A 9 8.13 -9.88 12.28
C ASP A 9 8.94 -8.59 12.49
N LEU A 10 9.81 -8.24 11.55
CA LEU A 10 10.59 -7.01 11.61
C LEU A 10 9.73 -5.75 11.49
N LEU A 11 8.75 -5.75 10.59
CA LEU A 11 7.81 -4.62 10.45
C LEU A 11 6.91 -4.49 11.68
N SER A 12 6.44 -5.60 12.24
CA SER A 12 5.66 -5.61 13.50
C SER A 12 6.48 -5.03 14.66
N ALA A 13 7.73 -5.45 14.80
CA ALA A 13 8.64 -4.88 15.80
C ALA A 13 8.87 -3.38 15.56
N ALA A 14 9.07 -2.94 14.32
CA ALA A 14 9.25 -1.54 13.99
C ALA A 14 8.03 -0.67 14.37
N ARG A 15 6.81 -1.16 14.15
CA ARG A 15 5.55 -0.48 14.54
C ARG A 15 5.45 -0.24 16.05
N ALA A 16 6.11 -1.06 16.88
CA ALA A 16 6.14 -0.87 18.33
C ALA A 16 7.02 0.32 18.77
N PHE A 17 7.96 0.76 17.92
CA PHE A 17 8.93 1.82 18.25
C PHE A 17 8.85 3.06 17.37
N LEU A 18 8.18 2.96 16.22
CA LEU A 18 8.09 4.03 15.23
C LEU A 18 6.64 4.50 15.06
N PRO A 19 6.41 5.81 14.85
CA PRO A 19 5.16 6.28 14.30
C PRO A 19 4.85 5.58 12.97
N GLU A 20 3.56 5.34 12.69
CA GLU A 20 3.12 4.57 11.53
C GLU A 20 3.68 5.08 10.19
N PHE A 21 3.78 6.40 10.02
CA PHE A 21 4.33 7.02 8.81
C PHE A 21 5.84 6.83 8.60
N MET A 22 6.57 6.31 9.60
CA MET A 22 7.99 5.98 9.51
C MET A 22 8.23 4.48 9.32
N VAL A 23 7.18 3.66 9.40
CA VAL A 23 7.28 2.22 9.19
C VAL A 23 7.36 1.95 7.68
N PRO A 24 8.40 1.25 7.19
CA PRO A 24 8.50 0.90 5.77
C PRO A 24 7.34 0.00 5.33
N SER A 25 6.84 0.21 4.10
CA SER A 25 5.81 -0.66 3.52
C SER A 25 6.35 -2.00 3.00
N ALA A 26 7.66 -2.13 2.82
CA ALA A 26 8.30 -3.36 2.37
C ALA A 26 9.75 -3.46 2.87
N LEU A 27 10.22 -4.70 3.03
CA LEU A 27 11.62 -5.02 3.34
C LEU A 27 12.16 -6.00 2.30
N VAL A 28 13.37 -5.74 1.81
CA VAL A 28 14.07 -6.62 0.88
C VAL A 28 15.36 -7.08 1.53
N PHE A 29 15.47 -8.38 1.77
CA PHE A 29 16.72 -8.95 2.25
C PHE A 29 17.74 -9.04 1.13
N LEU A 30 18.91 -8.45 1.38
CA LEU A 30 20.05 -8.51 0.48
C LEU A 30 21.17 -9.29 1.17
N PRO A 31 21.88 -10.18 0.45
CA PRO A 31 23.08 -10.81 0.99
C PRO A 31 24.19 -9.78 1.22
N GLU A 32 24.26 -8.75 0.36
CA GLU A 32 25.20 -7.63 0.48
C GLU A 32 24.61 -6.35 -0.12
N LEU A 33 25.08 -5.19 0.36
CA LEU A 33 24.68 -3.90 -0.20
C LEU A 33 25.42 -3.65 -1.51
N PRO A 34 24.74 -3.26 -2.60
CA PRO A 34 25.41 -2.86 -3.83
C PRO A 34 26.17 -1.55 -3.59
N LEU A 35 27.45 -1.52 -3.93
CA LEU A 35 28.32 -0.36 -3.76
C LEU A 35 28.86 0.14 -5.10
N LEU A 36 28.99 1.45 -5.23
CA LEU A 36 29.77 2.10 -6.27
C LEU A 36 31.28 1.81 -6.05
N PRO A 37 32.15 2.00 -7.06
CA PRO A 37 33.61 1.89 -6.88
C PRO A 37 34.19 2.78 -5.77
N SER A 38 33.49 3.86 -5.42
CA SER A 38 33.83 4.75 -4.31
C SER A 38 33.50 4.20 -2.91
N GLY A 39 32.88 3.01 -2.81
CA GLY A 39 32.41 2.41 -1.55
C GLY A 39 31.07 2.93 -1.04
N LYS A 40 30.43 3.90 -1.73
CA LYS A 40 29.08 4.39 -1.40
C LYS A 40 28.01 3.43 -1.91
N VAL A 41 26.88 3.35 -1.21
CA VAL A 41 25.72 2.54 -1.67
C VAL A 41 25.25 3.01 -3.04
N ASP A 42 25.18 2.07 -3.98
CA ASP A 42 24.54 2.28 -5.28
C ASP A 42 23.03 2.07 -5.16
N ARG A 43 22.33 3.16 -4.86
CA ARG A 43 20.87 3.15 -4.71
C ARG A 43 20.14 2.74 -5.99
N LYS A 44 20.74 2.90 -7.17
CA LYS A 44 20.10 2.54 -8.45
C LYS A 44 20.16 1.03 -8.70
N ALA A 45 21.13 0.35 -8.10
CA ALA A 45 21.30 -1.09 -8.18
C ALA A 45 20.51 -1.85 -7.10
N LEU A 46 19.83 -1.15 -6.18
CA LEU A 46 18.94 -1.79 -5.23
C LEU A 46 17.76 -2.41 -5.99
N PRO A 47 17.42 -3.69 -5.73
CA PRO A 47 16.24 -4.28 -6.33
C PRO A 47 15.00 -3.53 -5.85
N ALA A 48 14.01 -3.41 -6.73
CA ALA A 48 12.68 -3.03 -6.31
C ALA A 48 12.19 -4.07 -5.29
N PRO A 49 11.49 -3.65 -4.21
CA PRO A 49 10.71 -4.58 -3.44
C PRO A 49 9.85 -5.40 -4.39
N ALA A 50 9.79 -6.72 -4.17
CA ALA A 50 8.75 -7.50 -4.81
C ALA A 50 7.44 -6.76 -4.58
N ALA A 51 6.66 -6.51 -5.65
CA ALA A 51 5.38 -5.83 -5.52
C ALA A 51 4.64 -6.49 -4.35
N SER A 52 4.36 -5.68 -3.32
CA SER A 52 3.78 -6.14 -2.07
C SER A 52 2.50 -6.88 -2.43
N ALA A 53 2.56 -8.20 -2.26
CA ALA A 53 1.53 -9.19 -2.49
C ALA A 53 0.92 -9.24 -3.91
N ALA A 54 0.74 -10.46 -4.44
CA ALA A 54 -0.39 -10.69 -5.32
C ALA A 54 -1.65 -10.16 -4.60
N THR A 55 -2.52 -9.47 -5.31
CA THR A 55 -3.81 -9.03 -4.77
C THR A 55 -4.55 -10.26 -4.27
N THR A 56 -4.70 -10.36 -2.96
CA THR A 56 -5.20 -11.57 -2.30
C THR A 56 -6.52 -11.31 -1.60
N GLY A 57 -6.92 -10.04 -1.50
CA GLY A 57 -8.24 -9.64 -1.03
C GLY A 57 -9.34 -10.33 -1.83
N ARG A 58 -10.47 -10.56 -1.15
CA ARG A 58 -11.64 -11.18 -1.76
C ARG A 58 -12.14 -10.38 -2.98
N ALA A 59 -12.90 -11.05 -3.85
CA ALA A 59 -13.63 -10.36 -4.90
C ALA A 59 -14.65 -9.35 -4.32
N PRO A 60 -14.91 -8.22 -5.01
CA PRO A 60 -15.90 -7.26 -4.56
C PRO A 60 -17.30 -7.87 -4.53
N ALA A 61 -18.05 -7.61 -3.47
CA ALA A 61 -19.41 -8.07 -3.22
C ALA A 61 -20.47 -7.06 -3.69
N THR A 62 -20.11 -5.78 -3.83
CA THR A 62 -21.01 -4.69 -4.24
C THR A 62 -20.47 -3.92 -5.44
N GLU A 63 -21.34 -3.18 -6.13
CA GLU A 63 -20.91 -2.29 -7.23
C GLU A 63 -19.98 -1.18 -6.74
N ARG A 64 -20.18 -0.72 -5.50
CA ARG A 64 -19.37 0.29 -4.83
C ARG A 64 -17.96 -0.22 -4.58
N GLU A 65 -17.83 -1.40 -3.98
CA GLU A 65 -16.55 -2.09 -3.79
C GLU A 65 -15.85 -2.30 -5.14
N ALA A 66 -16.57 -2.81 -6.14
CA ALA A 66 -15.99 -3.07 -7.46
C ALA A 66 -15.44 -1.79 -8.11
N ALA A 67 -16.12 -0.66 -7.92
CA ALA A 67 -15.63 0.62 -8.41
C ALA A 67 -14.42 1.14 -7.62
N LEU A 68 -14.40 1.00 -6.30
CA LEU A 68 -13.23 1.33 -5.46
C LEU A 68 -12.02 0.47 -5.80
N CYS A 69 -12.18 -0.84 -5.95
CA CYS A 69 -11.14 -1.76 -6.42
C CYS A 69 -10.52 -1.27 -7.73
N ARG A 70 -11.33 -0.90 -8.73
CA ARG A 70 -10.84 -0.33 -9.99
C ARG A 70 -10.09 0.99 -9.80
N MET A 71 -10.62 1.89 -8.97
CA MET A 71 -9.96 3.16 -8.69
C MET A 71 -8.60 2.97 -8.02
N PHE A 72 -8.50 2.03 -7.07
CA PHE A 72 -7.25 1.66 -6.40
C PHE A 72 -6.26 1.11 -7.41
N ALA A 73 -6.65 0.11 -8.21
CA ALA A 73 -5.81 -0.49 -9.22
C ALA A 73 -5.22 0.56 -10.19
N ASP A 74 -6.07 1.43 -10.72
CA ASP A 74 -5.65 2.50 -11.64
C ASP A 74 -4.66 3.49 -11.00
N ILE A 75 -4.90 3.87 -9.74
CA ILE A 75 -4.10 4.87 -9.03
C ILE A 75 -2.74 4.30 -8.59
N LEU A 76 -2.73 3.03 -8.19
CA LEU A 76 -1.56 2.30 -7.73
C LEU A 76 -0.75 1.70 -8.89
N GLY A 77 -1.32 1.64 -10.10
CA GLY A 77 -0.69 1.03 -11.26
C GLY A 77 -0.65 -0.50 -11.19
N LEU A 78 -1.66 -1.11 -10.57
CA LEU A 78 -1.79 -2.55 -10.38
C LEU A 78 -2.78 -3.16 -11.39
N PRO A 79 -2.62 -4.43 -11.77
CA PRO A 79 -3.54 -5.09 -12.70
C PRO A 79 -4.94 -5.29 -12.10
N GLU A 80 -5.01 -5.56 -10.81
CA GLU A 80 -6.24 -5.78 -10.05
C GLU A 80 -6.01 -5.39 -8.58
N VAL A 81 -7.10 -5.28 -7.81
CA VAL A 81 -7.15 -5.01 -6.37
C VAL A 81 -8.41 -5.68 -5.80
N GLY A 82 -8.25 -6.48 -4.75
CA GLY A 82 -9.32 -7.11 -3.99
C GLY A 82 -9.98 -6.16 -2.99
N ALA A 83 -11.17 -6.50 -2.51
CA ALA A 83 -11.97 -5.63 -1.65
C ALA A 83 -11.36 -5.40 -0.26
N ASP A 84 -10.52 -6.33 0.20
CA ASP A 84 -9.86 -6.26 1.51
C ASP A 84 -8.38 -5.83 1.39
N ASP A 85 -7.89 -5.53 0.18
CA ASP A 85 -6.50 -5.14 -0.01
C ASP A 85 -6.29 -3.69 0.48
N GLY A 86 -5.41 -3.52 1.47
CA GLY A 86 -5.10 -2.23 2.09
C GLY A 86 -4.36 -1.29 1.15
N PHE A 87 -4.85 -0.05 1.00
CA PHE A 87 -4.27 0.97 0.12
C PHE A 87 -2.77 1.19 0.37
N PHE A 88 -2.35 1.22 1.63
CA PHE A 88 -0.96 1.46 2.02
C PHE A 88 -0.08 0.21 1.88
N ASP A 89 -0.65 -0.97 2.11
CA ASP A 89 0.04 -2.24 1.93
C ASP A 89 0.37 -2.47 0.45
N LEU A 90 -0.48 -1.96 -0.45
CA LEU A 90 -0.27 -1.93 -1.90
C LEU A 90 0.65 -0.79 -2.38
N GLY A 91 1.27 -0.03 -1.47
CA GLY A 91 2.20 1.06 -1.81
C GLY A 91 1.56 2.44 -1.98
N GLY A 92 0.29 2.59 -1.57
CA GLY A 92 -0.40 3.87 -1.52
C GLY A 92 0.25 4.87 -0.56
N HIS A 93 0.14 6.16 -0.88
CA HIS A 93 0.66 7.25 -0.05
C HIS A 93 -0.17 8.53 -0.21
N SER A 94 0.13 9.56 0.57
CA SER A 94 -0.68 10.79 0.69
C SER A 94 -1.05 11.46 -0.66
N LEU A 95 -0.10 11.58 -1.58
CA LEU A 95 -0.38 12.11 -2.92
C LEU A 95 -1.38 11.24 -3.71
N LEU A 96 -1.32 9.91 -3.55
CA LEU A 96 -2.26 8.99 -4.19
C LEU A 96 -3.63 9.06 -3.52
N ILE A 97 -3.71 9.28 -2.20
CA ILE A 97 -4.98 9.57 -1.51
C ILE A 97 -5.65 10.81 -2.09
N ALA A 98 -4.90 11.89 -2.29
CA ALA A 98 -5.45 13.12 -2.88
C ALA A 98 -6.04 12.87 -4.28
N ARG A 99 -5.40 12.01 -5.08
CA ARG A 99 -5.93 11.58 -6.38
C ARG A 99 -7.20 10.75 -6.24
N LEU A 100 -7.23 9.80 -5.31
CA LEU A 100 -8.40 8.96 -5.02
C LEU A 100 -9.59 9.80 -4.61
N VAL A 101 -9.44 10.69 -3.61
CA VAL A 101 -10.49 11.59 -3.13
C VAL A 101 -11.00 12.48 -4.26
N SER A 102 -10.09 13.05 -5.07
CA SER A 102 -10.50 13.86 -6.22
C SER A 102 -11.29 13.06 -7.26
N ARG A 103 -10.96 11.79 -7.48
CA ARG A 103 -11.65 10.90 -8.42
C ARG A 103 -13.03 10.52 -7.90
N ILE A 104 -13.13 10.14 -6.63
CA ILE A 104 -14.40 9.86 -5.93
C ILE A 104 -15.34 11.06 -6.02
N ARG A 105 -14.83 12.27 -5.75
CA ARG A 105 -15.63 13.49 -5.87
C ARG A 105 -16.11 13.73 -7.29
N LYS A 106 -15.27 13.47 -8.29
CA LYS A 106 -15.63 13.66 -9.70
C LYS A 106 -16.66 12.65 -10.18
N GLU A 107 -16.52 11.38 -9.80
CA GLU A 107 -17.40 10.30 -10.28
C GLU A 107 -18.70 10.21 -9.50
N TRP A 108 -18.68 10.48 -8.19
CA TRP A 108 -19.83 10.27 -7.31
C TRP A 108 -20.36 11.55 -6.66
N GLY A 109 -19.71 12.69 -6.85
CA GLY A 109 -20.13 13.95 -6.23
C GLY A 109 -19.93 14.01 -4.71
N VAL A 110 -19.26 13.01 -4.12
CA VAL A 110 -19.04 12.92 -2.67
C VAL A 110 -17.70 13.54 -2.29
N ASP A 111 -17.70 14.41 -1.28
CA ASP A 111 -16.47 14.96 -0.72
C ASP A 111 -15.98 14.06 0.42
N LEU A 112 -15.01 13.19 0.11
CA LEU A 112 -14.47 12.22 1.06
C LEU A 112 -13.26 12.82 1.81
N PRO A 113 -13.31 13.01 3.13
CA PRO A 113 -12.16 13.51 3.88
C PRO A 113 -10.96 12.56 3.76
N MET A 114 -9.77 13.09 3.51
CA MET A 114 -8.55 12.26 3.39
C MET A 114 -8.30 11.39 4.63
N GLY A 115 -8.66 11.89 5.81
CA GLY A 115 -8.51 11.14 7.07
C GLY A 115 -9.35 9.87 7.12
N VAL A 116 -10.44 9.77 6.35
CA VAL A 116 -11.24 8.55 6.25
C VAL A 116 -10.46 7.46 5.51
N VAL A 117 -9.79 7.80 4.40
CA VAL A 117 -8.95 6.85 3.65
C VAL A 117 -7.80 6.29 4.49
N ILE A 118 -7.30 7.08 5.45
CA ILE A 118 -6.27 6.62 6.39
C ILE A 118 -6.84 5.65 7.42
N GLN A 119 -8.05 5.92 7.93
CA GLN A 119 -8.71 5.12 8.97
C GLN A 119 -9.41 3.87 8.42
N ARG A 120 -9.76 3.89 7.14
CA ARG A 120 -10.50 2.87 6.40
C ARG A 120 -9.76 2.60 5.09
N PRO A 121 -8.59 1.95 5.14
CA PRO A 121 -7.70 1.84 4.00
C PRO A 121 -8.11 0.81 2.94
N THR A 122 -9.21 0.07 3.09
CA THR A 122 -9.64 -0.93 2.09
C THR A 122 -10.83 -0.45 1.24
N PRO A 123 -11.03 -1.01 0.02
CA PRO A 123 -12.24 -0.78 -0.76
C PRO A 123 -13.55 -1.13 -0.02
N GLU A 124 -13.55 -2.19 0.78
CA GLU A 124 -14.68 -2.61 1.62
C GLU A 124 -15.05 -1.52 2.64
N GLU A 125 -14.09 -1.09 3.46
CA GLU A 125 -14.37 -0.16 4.56
C GLU A 125 -14.78 1.22 4.03
N LEU A 126 -14.21 1.62 2.88
CA LEU A 126 -14.59 2.82 2.16
C LEU A 126 -15.99 2.71 1.53
N ALA A 127 -16.37 1.54 1.01
CA ALA A 127 -17.72 1.32 0.53
C ALA A 127 -18.73 1.46 1.67
N GLU A 128 -18.48 0.79 2.82
CA GLU A 128 -19.33 0.91 4.00
C GLU A 128 -19.45 2.34 4.55
N TYR A 129 -18.41 3.17 4.36
CA TYR A 129 -18.47 4.58 4.77
C TYR A 129 -19.33 5.44 3.83
N LEU A 130 -19.40 5.05 2.56
CA LEU A 130 -19.97 5.85 1.47
C LEU A 130 -21.42 5.49 1.15
N ASP A 131 -21.93 4.40 1.74
CA ASP A 131 -23.34 3.98 1.70
C ASP A 131 -24.16 4.70 2.79
#